data_AF-N6TVQ1-F1
#
_entry.id   AF-N6TVQ1-F1
#
_cell.length_a   1.000
_cell.length_b   1.000
_cell.length_c   1.000
_cell.angle_alpha   90.00
_cell.angle_beta   90.00
_cell.angle_gamma   90.00
#
_symmetry.space_group_name_H-M   'P 1'
#
loop_
_entity.id
_entity.type
_entity.pdbx_description
1 polymer ?
#
loop_
_entity_poly.entity_id
_entity_poly.type
_entity_poly.pdbx_seq_one_letter_code
_entity_poly.pdbx_strand_id
1 'polypeptide(L)'
;MISVRDAKKTKLINLPEADIKALCHKAIQILASQPMLLELEAPIKVGGDIHGQFNDLLKLFQFGGFPPDSNYLFLGDYVDRGKQSLETMCLLLAYKIKYPENFFLLRGNHEAAQVCKIYGFFDECKLT
;
A
#
# COMPACT_ATOMS: atom_id res chain seq x y z
N MET A 1 -11.67 9.52 10.89
CA MET A 1 -10.81 10.42 10.09
C MET A 1 -9.43 10.43 10.71
N ILE A 2 -8.40 10.01 9.98
CA ILE A 2 -7.01 10.13 10.44
C ILE A 2 -6.63 11.61 10.30
N SER A 3 -6.50 12.31 11.44
CA SER A 3 -6.17 13.73 11.46
C SER A 3 -4.65 13.89 11.26
N VAL A 4 -4.24 14.34 10.07
CA VAL A 4 -2.84 14.64 9.73
C VAL A 4 -2.49 16.06 10.20
N ARG A 5 -2.55 16.32 11.51
CA ARG A 5 -2.22 17.65 12.06
C ARG A 5 -0.93 17.74 12.86
N ASP A 6 -0.26 16.62 13.15
CA ASP A 6 1.01 16.64 13.89
C ASP A 6 2.05 15.72 13.25
N ALA A 7 2.85 16.27 12.34
CA ALA A 7 4.06 15.62 11.80
C ALA A 7 5.22 15.65 12.82
N LYS A 8 4.96 15.25 14.07
CA LYS A 8 5.98 15.06 15.12
C LYS A 8 5.90 13.62 15.64
N LYS A 9 6.87 12.81 15.19
CA LYS A 9 7.06 11.37 15.43
C LYS A 9 5.95 10.49 14.83
N THR A 10 6.20 9.97 13.64
CA THR A 10 5.37 8.90 13.07
C THR A 10 5.49 7.68 13.99
N LYS A 11 4.40 7.38 14.70
CA LYS A 11 4.30 6.24 15.59
C LYS A 11 4.22 4.98 14.72
N LEU A 12 5.19 4.07 14.87
CA LEU A 12 5.13 2.76 14.23
C LEU A 12 3.78 2.12 14.54
N ILE A 13 3.08 1.64 13.52
CA ILE A 13 1.78 1.01 13.74
C ILE A 13 2.05 -0.40 14.24
N ASN A 14 1.75 -0.64 15.52
CA ASN A 14 1.88 -1.97 16.12
C ASN A 14 0.66 -2.83 15.73
N LEU A 15 0.67 -3.38 14.52
CA LEU A 15 -0.32 -4.34 14.05
C LEU A 15 0.07 -5.75 14.49
N PRO A 16 -0.83 -6.54 15.10
CA PRO A 16 -0.58 -7.94 15.40
C PRO A 16 -0.20 -8.71 14.13
N GLU A 17 0.79 -9.59 14.22
CA GLU A 17 1.23 -10.44 13.10
C GLU A 17 0.05 -11.22 12.47
N ALA A 18 -0.89 -11.67 13.30
CA ALA A 18 -2.09 -12.37 12.85
C ALA A 18 -2.96 -11.50 11.92
N ASP A 19 -3.09 -10.21 12.22
CA ASP A 19 -3.87 -9.27 11.41
C ASP A 19 -3.17 -8.97 10.09
N ILE A 20 -1.84 -8.80 10.12
CA ILE A 20 -1.02 -8.61 8.91
C ILE A 20 -1.15 -9.83 7.99
N LYS A 21 -1.02 -11.05 8.55
CA LYS A 21 -1.22 -12.29 7.79
C LYS A 21 -2.62 -12.37 7.21
N ALA A 22 -3.66 -12.07 7.99
CA ALA A 22 -5.04 -12.11 7.51
C ALA A 22 -5.28 -11.11 6.37
N LEU A 23 -4.70 -9.91 6.47
CA LEU A 23 -4.74 -8.88 5.44
C LEU A 23 -4.09 -9.39 4.14
N CYS A 24 -2.88 -9.94 4.21
CA CYS A 24 -2.19 -10.49 3.05
C CYS A 24 -3.00 -11.61 2.38
N HIS A 25 -3.53 -12.58 3.15
CA HIS A 25 -4.33 -13.67 2.59
C HIS A 25 -5.57 -13.17 1.84
N LYS A 26 -6.31 -12.23 2.43
CA LYS A 26 -7.50 -11.65 1.78
C LYS A 26 -7.14 -10.87 0.52
N ALA A 27 -6.09 -10.05 0.57
CA ALA A 27 -5.66 -9.30 -0.59
C ALA A 27 -5.18 -10.21 -1.73
N ILE A 28 -4.47 -11.29 -1.43
CA ILE A 28 -4.04 -12.31 -2.41
C ILE A 28 -5.26 -12.93 -3.10
N GLN A 29 -6.32 -13.28 -2.36
CA GLN A 29 -7.53 -13.85 -2.95
C GLN A 29 -8.19 -12.88 -3.94
N ILE A 30 -8.28 -11.59 -3.59
CA ILE A 30 -8.85 -10.56 -4.46
C ILE A 30 -7.98 -10.37 -5.70
N LEU A 31 -6.67 -10.18 -5.52
CA LEU A 31 -5.74 -9.97 -6.64
C LEU A 31 -5.70 -11.18 -7.58
N ALA A 32 -5.75 -12.40 -7.06
CA ALA A 32 -5.78 -13.62 -7.86
C ALA A 32 -7.09 -13.80 -8.64
N SER A 33 -8.19 -13.18 -8.18
CA SER A 33 -9.47 -13.19 -8.89
C SER A 33 -9.54 -12.17 -10.03
N GLN A 34 -8.62 -11.20 -10.07
CA GLN A 34 -8.60 -10.15 -11.08
C GLN A 34 -7.68 -10.50 -12.25
N PRO A 35 -7.97 -10.02 -13.47
CA PRO A 35 -7.10 -10.27 -14.62
C PRO A 35 -5.75 -9.56 -14.45
N MET A 36 -4.70 -10.15 -15.03
CA MET A 36 -3.36 -9.58 -15.04
C MET A 36 -3.29 -8.24 -15.78
N LEU A 37 -4.13 -8.06 -16.80
CA LEU A 37 -4.32 -6.81 -17.52
C LEU A 37 -5.65 -6.20 -17.04
N LEU A 38 -5.56 -5.11 -16.27
CA LEU A 38 -6.73 -4.40 -15.76
C LEU A 38 -7.26 -3.45 -16.84
N GLU A 39 -8.56 -3.50 -17.08
CA GLU A 39 -9.29 -2.54 -17.91
C GLU A 39 -10.09 -1.61 -17.00
N LEU A 40 -9.70 -0.33 -16.95
CA LEU A 40 -10.22 0.64 -15.98
C LEU A 40 -10.79 1.87 -16.71
N GLU A 41 -11.88 2.40 -16.17
CA GLU A 41 -12.54 3.60 -16.70
C GLU A 41 -12.18 4.86 -15.92
N ALA A 42 -12.19 6.00 -16.60
CA ALA A 42 -12.03 7.31 -15.98
C ALA A 42 -13.32 7.72 -15.23
N PRO A 43 -13.24 8.53 -14.17
CA PRO A 43 -12.04 9.20 -13.64
C PRO A 43 -11.22 8.31 -12.70
N ILE A 44 -9.89 8.33 -12.88
CA ILE A 44 -8.94 7.59 -12.04
C ILE A 44 -7.69 8.42 -11.76
N LYS A 45 -7.15 8.29 -10.54
CA LYS A 45 -5.89 8.91 -10.12
C LYS A 45 -4.78 7.90 -10.17
N VAL A 46 -3.68 8.25 -10.84
CA VAL A 46 -2.53 7.36 -10.99
C VAL A 46 -1.43 7.76 -10.01
N GLY A 47 -1.02 6.82 -9.16
CA GLY A 47 0.11 6.97 -8.24
C GLY A 47 1.32 6.17 -8.71
N GLY A 48 2.50 6.78 -8.68
CA GLY A 48 3.77 6.11 -8.93
C GLY A 48 4.38 5.54 -7.64
N ASP A 49 5.71 5.43 -7.65
CA ASP A 49 6.53 4.85 -6.59
C ASP A 49 6.27 5.53 -5.24
N ILE A 50 6.20 4.71 -4.17
CA ILE A 50 5.98 5.17 -2.80
C ILE A 50 7.20 4.88 -1.91
N HIS A 51 7.88 3.75 -2.11
CA HIS A 51 9.11 3.38 -1.40
C HIS A 51 9.04 3.60 0.12
N GLY A 52 7.98 3.11 0.78
CA GLY A 52 7.80 3.20 2.23
C GLY A 52 7.68 4.62 2.79
N GLN A 53 7.37 5.63 1.97
CA GLN A 53 7.11 7.01 2.40
C GLN A 53 5.66 7.19 2.89
N PHE A 54 5.30 6.52 3.99
CA PHE A 54 3.93 6.47 4.50
C PHE A 54 3.26 7.84 4.69
N ASN A 55 3.99 8.82 5.24
CA ASN A 55 3.43 10.17 5.45
C ASN A 55 3.10 10.89 4.14
N ASP A 56 3.88 10.64 3.08
CA ASP A 56 3.63 11.26 1.78
C ASP A 56 2.48 10.55 1.06
N LEU A 57 2.32 9.24 1.24
CA LEU A 57 1.11 8.51 0.84
C LEU A 57 -0.16 9.09 1.51
N LEU A 58 -0.12 9.39 2.82
CA LEU A 58 -1.26 10.02 3.50
C LEU A 58 -1.58 11.41 2.93
N LYS A 59 -0.56 12.21 2.62
CA LYS A 59 -0.76 13.51 1.96
C LYS A 59 -1.35 13.33 0.55
N LEU A 60 -0.89 12.32 -0.20
CA LEU A 60 -1.43 12.01 -1.52
C LEU A 60 -2.94 11.78 -1.45
N PHE A 61 -3.42 11.01 -0.48
CA PHE A 61 -4.86 10.84 -0.27
C PHE A 61 -5.56 12.11 0.24
N GLN A 62 -4.89 12.92 1.06
CA GLN A 62 -5.46 14.19 1.54
C GLN A 62 -5.70 15.19 0.41
N PHE A 63 -4.79 15.30 -0.56
CA PHE A 63 -4.94 16.16 -1.74
C PHE A 63 -5.77 15.50 -2.85
N GLY A 64 -5.62 14.19 -3.00
CA GLY A 64 -6.28 13.40 -4.02
C GLY A 64 -7.71 12.99 -3.68
N GLY A 65 -8.15 13.11 -2.43
CA GLY A 65 -9.41 12.54 -1.95
C GLY A 65 -9.22 11.09 -1.50
N PHE A 66 -9.85 10.71 -0.39
CA PHE A 66 -9.73 9.36 0.14
C PHE A 66 -10.66 8.40 -0.62
N PRO A 67 -10.29 7.13 -0.81
CA PRO A 67 -11.23 6.11 -1.27
C PRO A 67 -12.44 6.01 -0.31
N PRO A 68 -13.69 5.95 -0.82
CA PRO A 68 -14.09 5.67 -2.20
C PRO A 68 -14.36 6.94 -3.05
N ASP A 69 -14.17 8.14 -2.53
CA ASP A 69 -14.50 9.39 -3.24
C ASP A 69 -13.61 9.63 -4.47
N SER A 70 -12.51 8.88 -4.61
CA SER A 70 -11.63 8.88 -5.78
C SER A 70 -11.12 7.47 -6.06
N ASN A 71 -11.10 7.11 -7.35
CA ASN A 71 -10.52 5.86 -7.82
C ASN A 71 -9.00 6.00 -7.93
N TYR A 72 -8.26 4.96 -7.57
CA TYR A 72 -6.79 4.95 -7.61
C TYR A 72 -6.23 3.76 -8.37
N LEU A 73 -5.21 4.01 -9.17
CA LEU A 73 -4.33 3.02 -9.76
C LEU A 73 -2.90 3.32 -9.32
N PHE A 74 -2.27 2.40 -8.60
CA PHE A 74 -0.84 2.50 -8.29
C PHE A 74 0.00 1.60 -9.19
N LEU A 75 1.18 2.09 -9.58
CA LEU A 75 2.03 1.44 -10.57
C LEU A 75 3.08 0.46 -10.00
N GLY A 76 3.18 0.33 -8.67
CA GLY A 76 4.15 -0.54 -8.02
C GLY A 76 5.14 0.23 -7.13
N ASP A 77 6.21 -0.45 -6.72
CA ASP A 77 7.33 0.11 -5.94
C ASP A 77 6.85 0.77 -4.63
N TYR A 78 6.11 -0.01 -3.86
CA TYR A 78 5.51 0.38 -2.59
C TYR A 78 6.49 0.29 -1.43
N VAL A 79 7.39 -0.70 -1.49
CA VAL A 79 8.31 -1.09 -0.42
C VAL A 79 9.75 -0.69 -0.72
N ASP A 80 10.62 -0.93 0.26
CA ASP A 80 12.06 -0.66 0.27
C ASP A 80 12.40 0.84 0.29
N ARG A 81 13.66 1.14 0.68
CA ARG A 81 14.27 2.49 0.85
C ARG A 81 13.66 3.36 1.96
N GLY A 82 12.36 3.31 2.16
CA GLY A 82 11.66 3.97 3.27
C GLY A 82 11.79 3.22 4.59
N LYS A 83 11.39 3.88 5.68
CA LYS A 83 11.39 3.29 7.04
C LYS A 83 10.03 2.74 7.48
N GLN A 84 9.01 2.88 6.63
CA GLN A 84 7.61 2.58 6.93
C GLN A 84 6.96 1.83 5.77
N SER A 85 7.69 0.86 5.23
CA SER A 85 7.23 0.03 4.11
C SER A 85 6.08 -0.87 4.55
N LEU A 86 6.13 -1.39 5.78
CA LEU A 86 5.09 -2.22 6.34
C LEU A 86 3.76 -1.46 6.47
N GLU A 87 3.76 -0.27 7.06
CA GLU A 87 2.55 0.55 7.18
C GLU A 87 1.99 0.94 5.81
N THR A 88 2.89 1.27 4.88
CA THR A 88 2.53 1.59 3.49
C THR A 88 1.80 0.42 2.85
N MET A 89 2.38 -0.79 2.90
CA MET A 89 1.73 -1.98 2.33
C MET A 89 0.45 -2.35 3.04
N CYS A 90 0.42 -2.32 4.38
CA CYS A 90 -0.78 -2.64 5.12
C CYS A 90 -1.93 -1.70 4.76
N LEU A 91 -1.67 -0.40 4.61
CA LEU A 91 -2.70 0.56 4.22
C LEU A 91 -3.20 0.32 2.79
N LEU A 92 -2.29 0.10 1.83
CA LEU A 92 -2.65 -0.16 0.43
C LEU A 92 -3.47 -1.44 0.29
N LEU A 93 -3.06 -2.53 0.96
CA LEU A 93 -3.80 -3.79 0.96
C LEU A 93 -5.16 -3.65 1.66
N ALA A 94 -5.24 -2.89 2.76
CA ALA A 94 -6.52 -2.61 3.42
C ALA A 94 -7.48 -1.87 2.49
N TYR A 95 -7.01 -0.87 1.74
CA TYR A 95 -7.82 -0.19 0.74
C TYR A 95 -8.23 -1.11 -0.40
N LYS A 96 -7.32 -1.97 -0.88
CA LYS A 96 -7.65 -2.96 -1.91
C LYS A 96 -8.75 -3.92 -1.46
N ILE A 97 -8.71 -4.37 -0.21
CA ILE A 97 -9.74 -5.25 0.35
C ILE A 97 -11.07 -4.51 0.49
N LYS A 98 -11.03 -3.26 0.96
CA LYS A 98 -12.24 -2.48 1.24
C LYS A 98 -12.92 -1.96 -0.03
N TYR A 99 -12.16 -1.64 -1.06
CA TYR A 99 -12.64 -1.04 -2.31
C TYR A 99 -12.02 -1.73 -3.53
N PRO A 100 -12.29 -3.04 -3.75
CA PRO A 100 -11.63 -3.83 -4.80
C PRO A 100 -11.88 -3.32 -6.23
N GLU A 101 -13.01 -2.64 -6.44
CA GLU A 101 -13.47 -2.07 -7.71
C GLU A 101 -13.10 -0.59 -7.91
N ASN A 102 -12.49 0.06 -6.91
CA ASN A 102 -12.11 1.48 -6.98
C ASN A 102 -10.62 1.70 -6.68
N PHE A 103 -9.93 0.69 -6.15
CA PHE A 103 -8.54 0.75 -5.73
C PHE A 103 -7.75 -0.38 -6.38
N PHE A 104 -6.78 -0.02 -7.21
CA PHE A 104 -6.03 -0.94 -8.06
C PHE A 104 -4.54 -0.82 -7.78
N LEU A 105 -3.89 -1.98 -7.68
CA LEU A 105 -2.47 -2.10 -7.37
C LEU A 105 -1.81 -2.92 -8.47
N LEU A 106 -0.85 -2.33 -9.18
CA LEU A 106 0.05 -3.06 -10.07
C LEU A 106 1.30 -3.50 -9.34
N ARG A 107 2.06 -4.39 -9.96
CA ARG A 107 3.30 -4.93 -9.41
C ARG A 107 4.50 -4.18 -9.98
N GLY A 108 5.30 -3.57 -9.12
CA GLY A 108 6.61 -3.02 -9.46
C GLY A 108 7.72 -4.07 -9.27
N ASN A 109 8.96 -3.66 -9.48
CA ASN A 109 10.11 -4.55 -9.33
C ASN A 109 10.47 -4.80 -7.86
N HIS A 110 10.11 -3.88 -6.96
CA HIS A 110 10.36 -4.03 -5.52
C HIS A 110 9.43 -5.03 -4.82
N GLU A 111 8.33 -5.44 -5.46
CA GLU A 111 7.41 -6.48 -4.95
C GLU A 111 7.84 -7.91 -5.34
N ALA A 112 9.13 -8.11 -5.63
CA ALA A 112 9.73 -9.41 -5.86
C ALA A 112 10.55 -9.84 -4.64
N ALA A 113 10.40 -11.10 -4.21
CA ALA A 113 11.07 -11.64 -3.03
C ALA A 113 12.59 -11.47 -3.05
N GLN A 114 13.20 -11.51 -4.24
CA GLN A 114 14.64 -11.29 -4.42
C GLN A 114 15.06 -9.85 -4.13
N VAL A 115 14.19 -8.87 -4.43
CA VAL A 115 14.46 -7.44 -4.21
C VAL A 115 14.18 -7.06 -2.76
N CYS A 116 13.03 -7.47 -2.19
CA CYS A 116 12.70 -7.25 -0.78
C CYS A 116 13.78 -7.75 0.19
N LYS A 117 14.47 -8.85 -0.16
CA LYS A 117 15.53 -9.44 0.67
C LYS A 117 16.82 -8.60 0.67
N ILE A 118 17.06 -7.82 -0.37
CA ILE A 118 18.29 -7.04 -0.54
C ILE A 118 18.10 -5.60 -0.05
N TYR A 119 16.89 -5.03 -0.19
CA TYR A 119 16.66 -3.59 -0.04
C TYR A 119 15.89 -3.17 1.21
N GLY A 120 15.73 -4.08 2.17
CA GLY A 120 15.41 -3.74 3.56
C GLY A 120 14.01 -4.16 4.03
N PHE A 121 13.05 -4.44 3.13
CA PHE A 121 11.70 -4.84 3.56
C PHE A 121 11.69 -6.16 4.34
N PHE A 122 12.54 -7.12 3.97
CA PHE A 122 12.66 -8.39 4.71
C PHE A 122 13.15 -8.19 6.15
N ASP A 123 14.09 -7.27 6.36
CA ASP A 123 14.60 -6.97 7.70
C ASP A 123 13.57 -6.19 8.51
N GLU A 124 12.81 -5.28 7.88
CA GLU A 124 11.68 -4.57 8.49
C GLU A 124 10.60 -5.56 8.99
N CYS A 125 10.27 -6.57 8.19
CA CYS A 125 9.32 -7.62 8.57
C CYS A 125 9.83 -8.53 9.69
N LYS A 126 11.14 -8.73 9.81
CA LYS A 126 11.74 -9.54 10.90
C LYS A 126 11.75 -8.84 12.25
N LEU A 127 11.72 -7.51 12.25
CA LEU A 127 11.77 -6.69 13.46
C LEU A 127 10.37 -6.45 14.05
N THR A 128 9.32 -6.86 13.34
CA THR A 128 7.91 -6.81 13.75
C THR A 128 7.47 -8.17 14.29
#